data_AF-A0A1Q5SKL7-F1
#
_entry.id   AF-A0A1Q5SKL7-F1
#
_cell.length_a   1.000
_cell.length_b   1.000
_cell.length_c   1.000
_cell.angle_alpha   90.00
_cell.angle_beta   90.00
_cell.angle_gamma   90.00
#
_symmetry.space_group_name_H-M   'P 1'
#
loop_
_entity.id
_entity.type
_entity.pdbx_description
1 polymer ?
#
loop_
_entity_poly.entity_id
_entity_poly.type
_entity_poly.pdbx_seq_one_letter_code
_entity_poly.pdbx_strand_id
1 'polypeptide(L)'
;MRLNDEKRRKIKIGDTIEFIKVPEENEVLKIEVLELRNYDTFKELYEDIPFKDFGCEGWTMEEMLEATYKIYSPEQEKQWVH
;
A
#
# COMPACT_ATOMS: atom_id res chain seq x y z
N MET A 1 1.03 -1.95 -0.22
CA MET A 1 0.17 -1.20 0.75
C MET A 1 0.19 0.30 0.47
N ARG A 2 -0.93 0.99 0.71
CA ARG A 2 -1.11 2.45 0.66
C ARG A 2 -2.19 2.84 1.68
N LEU A 3 -2.18 4.09 2.16
CA LEU A 3 -3.34 4.64 2.87
C LEU A 3 -4.57 4.63 1.97
N ASN A 4 -5.74 4.40 2.57
CA ASN A 4 -7.02 4.46 1.89
C ASN A 4 -7.51 5.91 1.72
N ASP A 5 -6.65 6.74 1.12
CA ASP A 5 -6.89 8.14 0.83
C ASP A 5 -7.99 8.33 -0.24
N GLU A 6 -8.45 9.57 -0.45
CA GLU A 6 -9.50 9.87 -1.44
C GLU A 6 -9.21 9.36 -2.85
N LYS A 7 -7.93 9.29 -3.24
CA LYS A 7 -7.54 8.78 -4.56
C LYS A 7 -7.70 7.26 -4.59
N ARG A 8 -7.28 6.54 -3.54
CA ARG A 8 -7.34 5.07 -3.46
C ARG A 8 -8.76 4.57 -3.25
N ARG A 9 -9.61 5.28 -2.51
CA ARG A 9 -11.04 4.94 -2.31
C ARG A 9 -11.87 4.90 -3.60
N LYS A 10 -11.37 5.51 -4.68
CA LYS A 10 -12.04 5.53 -5.99
C LYS A 10 -11.71 4.31 -6.86
N ILE A 11 -10.66 3.56 -6.49
CA ILE A 11 -10.20 2.37 -7.23
C ILE A 11 -11.22 1.25 -7.06
N LYS A 12 -11.48 0.50 -8.14
CA LYS A 12 -12.35 -0.67 -8.16
C LYS A 12 -11.61 -1.88 -8.72
N ILE A 13 -12.11 -3.07 -8.39
CA ILE A 13 -11.67 -4.32 -9.02
C ILE A 13 -11.94 -4.24 -10.53
N GLY A 14 -10.96 -4.63 -11.34
CA GLY A 14 -10.96 -4.52 -12.80
C GLY A 14 -10.42 -3.19 -13.34
N ASP A 15 -10.15 -2.19 -12.49
CA ASP A 15 -9.49 -0.97 -12.95
C ASP A 15 -8.05 -1.26 -13.39
N THR A 16 -7.55 -0.48 -14.34
CA THR A 16 -6.13 -0.51 -14.74
C THR A 16 -5.37 0.64 -14.09
N ILE A 17 -4.24 0.33 -13.44
CA ILE A 17 -3.29 1.32 -12.91
C ILE A 17 -2.07 1.37 -13.83
N GLU A 18 -1.70 2.58 -14.24
CA GLU A 18 -0.51 2.83 -15.05
C GLU A 18 0.60 3.42 -14.18
N PHE A 19 1.76 2.77 -14.18
CA PHE A 19 3.00 3.29 -13.61
C PHE A 19 3.88 3.80 -14.73
N ILE A 20 4.27 5.07 -14.65
CA ILE A 20 5.10 5.74 -15.64
C ILE A 20 6.50 5.91 -15.05
N LYS A 21 7.53 5.49 -15.77
CA LYS A 21 8.93 5.71 -15.36
C LYS A 21 9.28 7.19 -15.47
N VAL A 22 9.80 7.75 -14.39
CA VAL A 22 10.24 9.16 -14.34
C VAL A 22 11.77 9.26 -14.23
N PRO A 23 12.39 10.30 -14.82
CA PRO A 23 11.77 11.43 -15.53
C PRO A 23 11.48 11.19 -17.02
N GLU A 24 11.91 10.07 -17.62
CA GLU A 24 11.88 9.91 -19.07
C GLU A 24 10.46 9.77 -19.67
N GLU A 25 9.47 9.37 -18.84
CA GLU A 25 8.04 9.23 -19.17
C GLU A 25 7.73 8.37 -20.41
N ASN A 26 8.69 7.58 -20.87
CA ASN A 26 8.60 6.79 -22.10
C ASN A 26 8.31 5.31 -21.85
N GLU A 27 8.41 4.85 -20.61
CA GLU A 27 8.12 3.47 -20.21
C GLU A 27 6.90 3.44 -19.29
N VAL A 28 5.91 2.60 -19.64
CA VAL A 28 4.66 2.44 -18.89
C VAL A 28 4.44 0.97 -18.54
N LEU A 29 4.20 0.71 -17.25
CA LEU A 29 3.75 -0.59 -16.75
C LEU A 29 2.26 -0.48 -16.41
N LYS A 30 1.42 -1.29 -17.06
CA LYS A 30 -0.02 -1.36 -16.77
C LYS A 30 -0.33 -2.62 -15.97
N ILE A 31 -1.11 -2.46 -14.91
CA ILE A 31 -1.57 -3.58 -14.08
C ILE A 31 -3.08 -3.50 -13.87
N GLU A 32 -3.73 -4.64 -13.71
CA GLU A 32 -5.14 -4.74 -13.37
C GLU A 32 -5.31 -4.93 -11.85
N VAL A 33 -6.31 -4.27 -11.27
CA VAL A 33 -6.68 -4.43 -9.86
C VAL A 33 -7.52 -5.69 -9.70
N LEU A 34 -6.93 -6.75 -9.15
CA LEU A 34 -7.60 -8.04 -8.96
C LEU A 34 -8.41 -8.12 -7.66
N GLU A 35 -7.94 -7.46 -6.60
CA GLU A 35 -8.55 -7.50 -5.26
C GLU A 35 -8.29 -6.19 -4.51
N LEU A 36 -9.19 -5.82 -3.61
CA LEU A 36 -9.03 -4.72 -2.67
C LEU A 36 -9.29 -5.23 -1.24
N ARG A 37 -8.32 -5.04 -0.35
CA ARG A 37 -8.44 -5.33 1.09
C ARG A 37 -8.25 -4.06 1.89
N ASN A 38 -9.12 -3.85 2.87
CA ASN A 38 -9.06 -2.73 3.80
C ASN A 38 -8.78 -3.26 5.20
N TYR A 39 -7.97 -2.53 5.95
CA TYR A 39 -7.60 -2.82 7.33
C TYR A 39 -7.64 -1.51 8.11
N ASP A 40 -7.94 -1.58 9.40
CA ASP A 40 -8.03 -0.39 10.25
C ASP A 40 -6.64 0.10 10.65
N THR A 41 -5.65 -0.78 10.64
CA THR A 41 -4.25 -0.43 10.92
C THR A 41 -3.27 -1.17 10.01
N PHE A 42 -2.09 -0.60 9.82
CA PHE A 42 -0.95 -1.25 9.18
C PHE A 42 -0.55 -2.53 9.93
N LYS A 43 -0.68 -2.53 11.26
CA LYS A 43 -0.40 -3.71 12.07
C LYS A 43 -1.30 -4.89 11.66
N GLU A 44 -2.60 -4.67 11.54
CA GLU A 44 -3.55 -5.70 11.08
C GLU A 44 -3.22 -6.19 9.66
N LEU A 45 -2.87 -5.28 8.75
CA LEU A 45 -2.42 -5.62 7.40
C LEU A 45 -1.18 -6.55 7.43
N TYR A 46 -0.23 -6.27 8.32
CA TYR A 46 1.00 -7.05 8.46
C TYR A 46 0.81 -8.37 9.22
N GLU A 47 -0.25 -8.50 10.02
CA GLU A 47 -0.63 -9.76 10.65
C GLU A 47 -1.32 -10.71 9.65
N ASP A 48 -2.03 -10.17 8.64
CA ASP A 48 -2.73 -10.96 7.62
C ASP A 48 -1.84 -11.36 6.43
N ILE A 49 -0.94 -10.48 5.98
CA ILE A 49 -0.15 -10.70 4.75
C ILE A 49 1.32 -11.01 5.09
N PRO A 50 1.90 -12.12 4.57
CA PRO A 50 3.30 -12.47 4.79
C PRO A 50 4.28 -11.40 4.32
N PHE A 51 5.33 -11.14 5.08
CA PHE A 51 6.30 -10.07 4.76
C PHE A 51 7.05 -10.28 3.44
N LYS A 52 7.23 -11.54 3.03
CA LYS A 52 7.81 -11.89 1.73
C LYS A 52 7.01 -11.30 0.55
N ASP A 53 5.69 -11.16 0.69
CA ASP A 53 4.82 -10.61 -0.36
C ASP A 53 4.95 -9.08 -0.47
N PHE A 54 5.56 -8.46 0.56
CA PHE A 54 5.99 -7.06 0.55
C PHE A 54 7.47 -6.89 0.15
N GLY A 55 8.20 -7.98 -0.14
CA GLY A 55 9.64 -7.94 -0.39
C GLY A 55 10.49 -7.71 0.87
N CYS A 56 9.92 -7.95 2.06
CA CYS A 56 10.54 -7.71 3.36
C CYS A 56 10.75 -9.04 4.12
N GLU A 57 11.13 -10.11 3.42
CA GLU A 57 11.41 -11.40 4.06
C GLU A 57 12.51 -11.26 5.13
N GLY A 58 12.27 -11.86 6.30
CA GLY A 58 13.19 -11.81 7.44
C GLY A 58 13.06 -10.57 8.33
N TRP A 59 12.21 -9.61 7.97
CA TRP A 59 11.93 -8.44 8.81
C TRP A 59 11.05 -8.81 10.01
N THR A 60 11.08 -7.95 11.03
CA THR A 60 10.18 -7.98 12.18
C THR A 60 8.99 -7.03 11.98
N MET A 61 7.92 -7.23 12.77
CA MET A 61 6.76 -6.33 12.78
C MET A 61 7.15 -4.89 13.13
N GLU A 62 8.09 -4.71 14.05
CA GLU A 62 8.58 -3.38 14.47
C GLU A 62 9.27 -2.67 13.30
N GLU A 63 10.18 -3.34 12.59
CA GLU A 63 10.87 -2.77 11.42
C GLU A 63 9.89 -2.39 10.30
N MET A 64 8.86 -3.21 10.07
CA MET A 64 7.80 -2.93 9.08
C MET A 64 7.02 -1.66 9.46
N LEU A 65 6.60 -1.54 10.71
CA LEU A 65 5.85 -0.38 11.19
C LEU A 65 6.73 0.88 11.19
N GLU A 66 7.97 0.81 11.68
CA GLU A 66 8.90 1.93 11.67
C GLU A 66 9.19 2.44 10.25
N ALA A 67 9.42 1.54 9.29
CA ALA A 67 9.65 1.92 7.90
C ALA A 67 8.40 2.57 7.28
N THR A 68 7.21 2.05 7.60
CA THR A 68 5.94 2.59 7.11
C THR A 68 5.66 3.95 7.71
N TYR A 69 5.93 4.15 9.00
CA TYR A 69 5.69 5.41 9.70
C TYR A 69 6.65 6.54 9.29
N LYS A 70 7.74 6.23 8.59
CA LYS A 70 8.58 7.23 7.89
C LYS A 70 7.90 7.82 6.65
N ILE A 71 6.89 7.14 6.10
CA ILE A 71 6.16 7.55 4.90
C ILE A 71 4.78 8.11 5.25
N TYR A 72 4.10 7.49 6.21
CA TYR A 72 2.76 7.87 6.66
C TYR A 72 2.78 8.08 8.17
N SER A 73 2.39 9.24 8.69
CA SER A 73 2.36 9.39 10.16
C SER A 73 1.23 8.54 10.78
N PRO A 74 1.34 8.15 12.06
CA PRO A 74 0.25 7.47 12.78
C PRO A 74 -1.07 8.25 12.78
N GLU A 75 -1.02 9.59 12.71
CA GLU A 75 -2.20 10.44 12.59
C GLU A 75 -2.86 10.29 11.22
N GLN A 76 -2.07 10.18 10.15
CA GLN A 76 -2.59 9.93 8.81
C GLN A 76 -3.24 8.56 8.73
N GLU A 77 -2.66 7.53 9.33
CA GLU A 77 -3.29 6.20 9.43
C GLU A 77 -4.70 6.31 10.03
N LYS A 78 -4.81 6.95 11.20
CA LYS A 78 -6.10 7.16 11.90
C LYS A 78 -7.12 7.95 11.08
N GLN A 79 -6.68 8.88 10.24
CA GLN A 79 -7.58 9.69 9.41
C GLN A 79 -8.36 8.85 8.39
N TRP A 80 -7.82 7.71 7.96
CA TRP A 80 -8.38 6.91 6.86
C TRP A 80 -9.00 5.58 7.30
N VAL A 81 -9.18 5.36 8.61
CA VAL A 81 -9.80 4.16 9.20
C VAL A 81 -11.32 4.20 9.05
N HIS A 82 -11.90 3.50 8.07
CA HIS A 82 -13.35 3.35 7.86
C HIS A 82 -13.71 1.98 7.30
#